data_AF-A0A2X3DEG8-F1
#
_entry.id   AF-A0A2X3DEG8-F1
#
_cell.length_a   1.000
_cell.length_b   1.000
_cell.length_c   1.000
_cell.angle_alpha   90.00
_cell.angle_beta   90.00
_cell.angle_gamma   90.00
#
_symmetry.space_group_name_H-M   'P 1'
#
loop_
_entity.id
_entity.type
_entity.pdbx_description
1 polymer ?
#
loop_
_entity_poly.entity_id
_entity_poly.type
_entity_poly.pdbx_seq_one_letter_code
_entity_poly.pdbx_strand_id
1 'polypeptide(L)'
;MKNWKTLLLGIAMIANTSFAAPQVVDKVAAVVNNGVVLESDVDGLMQSVKLNAGQAGQQLPDDATLRHQILERLIMDQIVLQMGQKMGVKISDDQLDQAIANIAKQK
;
A
#
# COMPACT_ATOMS: atom_id res chain seq x y z
N MET A 1 -33.87 -43.55 32.94
CA MET A 1 -33.21 -42.97 31.74
C MET A 1 -34.01 -41.76 31.26
N LYS A 2 -33.83 -40.56 31.83
CA LYS A 2 -34.72 -39.40 31.53
C LYS A 2 -34.07 -38.02 31.79
N ASN A 3 -32.83 -37.84 31.35
CA ASN A 3 -32.06 -36.60 31.57
C ASN A 3 -31.14 -36.25 30.39
N TRP A 4 -31.20 -37.02 29.29
CA TRP A 4 -30.48 -36.72 28.05
C TRP A 4 -31.03 -35.48 27.35
N LYS A 5 -32.36 -35.28 27.36
CA LYS A 5 -33.02 -34.17 26.66
C LYS A 5 -32.60 -32.80 27.19
N THR A 6 -32.30 -32.70 28.49
CA THR A 6 -31.79 -31.47 29.13
C THR A 6 -30.32 -31.21 28.79
N LEU A 7 -29.54 -32.26 28.49
CA LEU A 7 -28.15 -32.10 28.05
C LEU A 7 -28.06 -31.56 26.62
N LEU A 8 -28.95 -32.00 25.72
CA LEU A 8 -29.02 -31.51 24.34
C LEU A 8 -29.46 -30.04 24.25
N LEU A 9 -30.33 -29.57 25.16
CA LEU A 9 -30.80 -28.18 25.17
C LEU A 9 -29.70 -27.19 25.61
N GLY A 10 -28.78 -27.63 26.48
CA GLY A 10 -27.64 -26.82 26.93
C GLY A 10 -26.57 -26.62 25.86
N ILE A 11 -26.39 -27.58 24.95
CA ILE A 11 -25.40 -27.50 23.86
C ILE A 11 -25.87 -26.56 22.74
N ALA A 12 -27.17 -26.40 22.53
CA ALA A 12 -27.72 -25.50 21.50
C ALA A 12 -27.57 -24.00 21.82
N MET A 13 -27.34 -23.63 23.09
CA MET A 13 -27.16 -22.22 23.51
C MET A 13 -25.74 -21.69 23.30
N ILE A 14 -24.79 -22.51 22.88
CA ILE A 14 -23.43 -22.09 22.53
C ILE A 14 -23.31 -21.96 21.00
N ALA A 15 -24.29 -21.33 20.37
CA ALA A 15 -24.13 -20.84 19.01
C ALA A 15 -23.30 -19.55 19.09
N ASN A 16 -21.98 -19.69 19.02
CA ASN A 16 -21.05 -18.57 18.98
C ASN A 16 -21.41 -17.66 17.78
N THR A 17 -22.00 -16.50 18.05
CA THR A 17 -22.14 -15.44 17.08
C THR A 17 -20.76 -14.86 16.83
N SER A 18 -20.10 -15.30 15.75
CA SER A 18 -18.84 -14.72 15.31
C SER A 18 -19.12 -13.30 14.79
N PHE A 19 -18.71 -12.30 15.57
CA PHE A 19 -18.69 -10.90 15.14
C PHE A 19 -17.33 -10.61 14.53
N ALA A 20 -17.20 -10.76 13.21
CA ALA A 20 -16.05 -10.24 12.49
C ALA A 20 -16.28 -8.74 12.24
N ALA A 21 -15.57 -7.89 12.99
CA ALA A 21 -15.58 -6.46 12.74
C ALA A 21 -14.85 -6.17 11.41
N PRO A 22 -15.40 -5.30 10.54
CA PRO A 22 -14.71 -4.93 9.29
C PRO A 22 -13.35 -4.28 9.59
N GLN A 23 -12.29 -4.83 9.01
CA GLN A 23 -10.94 -4.27 9.11
C GLN A 23 -10.64 -3.41 7.88
N VAL A 24 -10.25 -2.17 8.11
CA VAL A 24 -9.74 -1.30 7.03
C VAL A 24 -8.37 -1.83 6.61
N VAL A 25 -8.26 -2.23 5.34
CA VAL A 25 -7.03 -2.80 4.78
C VAL A 25 -6.07 -1.69 4.34
N ASP A 26 -6.60 -0.67 3.66
CA ASP A 26 -5.84 0.50 3.22
C ASP A 26 -6.78 1.68 2.98
N LYS A 27 -6.24 2.90 3.04
CA LYS A 27 -6.98 4.15 2.86
C LYS A 27 -6.48 4.89 1.62
N VAL A 28 -7.36 5.72 1.07
CA VAL A 28 -7.01 6.62 -0.04
C VAL A 28 -6.42 7.90 0.54
N ALA A 29 -5.18 8.22 0.16
CA ALA A 29 -4.52 9.47 0.51
C ALA A 29 -4.93 10.62 -0.43
N ALA A 30 -5.10 10.34 -1.73
CA ALA A 30 -5.57 11.31 -2.73
C ALA A 30 -6.27 10.64 -3.92
N VAL A 31 -7.18 11.37 -4.58
CA VAL A 31 -7.83 10.96 -5.84
C VAL A 31 -7.24 11.77 -6.98
N VAL A 32 -6.77 11.11 -8.04
CA VAL A 32 -6.04 11.72 -9.16
C VAL A 32 -6.63 11.25 -10.49
N ASN A 33 -7.42 12.11 -11.14
CA ASN A 33 -8.19 11.80 -12.35
C ASN A 33 -9.02 10.51 -12.17
N ASN A 34 -8.61 9.44 -12.86
CA ASN A 34 -9.27 8.13 -12.88
C ASN A 34 -8.61 7.11 -11.94
N GLY A 35 -7.65 7.52 -11.12
CA GLY A 35 -6.93 6.66 -10.18
C GLY A 35 -6.85 7.26 -8.78
N VAL A 36 -6.20 6.53 -7.87
CA VAL A 36 -6.00 6.91 -6.47
C VAL A 36 -4.55 6.72 -6.06
N VAL A 37 -4.10 7.53 -5.11
CA VAL A 37 -2.85 7.33 -4.35
C VAL A 37 -3.24 6.78 -2.98
N LEU A 38 -2.65 5.66 -2.58
CA LEU A 38 -2.95 4.99 -1.33
C LEU A 38 -2.09 5.52 -0.17
N GLU A 39 -2.56 5.32 1.06
CA GLU A 39 -1.76 5.62 2.25
C GLU A 39 -0.50 4.74 2.32
N SER A 40 -0.60 3.46 1.94
CA SER A 40 0.57 2.59 1.86
C SER A 40 1.65 3.10 0.90
N ASP A 41 1.26 3.78 -0.19
CA ASP A 41 2.20 4.33 -1.17
C ASP A 41 2.99 5.50 -0.55
N VAL A 42 2.29 6.38 0.15
CA VAL A 42 2.88 7.53 0.86
C VAL A 42 3.84 7.03 1.94
N ASP A 43 3.40 6.08 2.76
CA ASP A 43 4.20 5.53 3.86
C ASP A 43 5.42 4.73 3.35
N GLY A 44 5.26 3.97 2.27
CA GLY A 44 6.36 3.23 1.63
C GLY A 44 7.43 4.15 1.07
N LEU A 45 7.03 5.24 0.39
CA LEU A 45 7.97 6.23 -0.13
C LEU A 45 8.62 7.03 1.01
N MET A 46 7.86 7.39 2.04
CA MET A 46 8.38 8.04 3.25
C MET A 46 9.48 7.22 3.90
N GLN A 47 9.25 5.92 4.11
CA GLN A 47 10.24 5.03 4.67
C GLN A 47 11.51 4.96 3.80
N SER A 48 11.34 4.84 2.48
CA SER A 48 12.45 4.80 1.53
C SER A 48 13.29 6.08 1.56
N VAL A 49 12.65 7.24 1.61
CA VAL A 49 13.33 8.55 1.70
C VAL A 49 14.09 8.67 3.02
N LYS A 50 13.47 8.31 4.14
CA LYS A 50 14.11 8.34 5.46
C LYS A 50 15.33 7.43 5.54
N LEU A 51 15.25 6.21 4.98
CA LEU A 51 16.38 5.29 4.91
C LEU A 51 17.54 5.85 4.08
N ASN A 52 17.25 6.35 2.87
CA ASN A 52 18.26 6.93 1.99
C ASN A 52 18.92 8.18 2.60
N ALA A 53 18.13 9.06 3.21
CA ALA A 53 18.63 10.26 3.86
C ALA A 53 19.53 9.93 5.06
N GLY A 54 19.15 8.93 5.87
CA GLY A 54 19.98 8.43 6.96
C GLY A 54 21.33 7.88 6.49
N GLN A 55 21.35 7.15 5.36
CA GLN A 55 22.58 6.66 4.75
C GLN A 55 23.46 7.77 4.16
N ALA A 56 22.84 8.82 3.60
CA ALA A 56 23.52 9.94 2.99
C ALA A 56 23.92 11.04 3.99
N GLY A 57 23.49 10.96 5.26
CA GLY A 57 23.68 12.02 6.26
C GLY A 57 22.90 13.31 5.93
N GLN A 58 21.85 13.21 5.12
CA GLN A 58 21.05 14.34 4.67
C GLN A 58 20.00 14.70 5.73
N GLN A 59 19.89 15.98 6.06
CA GLN A 59 18.80 16.47 6.91
C GLN A 59 17.49 16.47 6.14
N LEU A 60 16.45 15.92 6.77
CA LEU A 60 15.08 15.93 6.27
C LEU A 60 14.27 17.04 6.94
N PRO A 61 13.28 17.61 6.24
CA PRO A 61 12.31 18.50 6.86
C PRO A 61 11.44 17.72 7.86
N ASP A 62 10.53 18.41 8.55
CA ASP A 62 9.56 17.76 9.42
C ASP A 62 8.66 16.78 8.64
N ASP A 63 8.13 15.78 9.35
CA ASP A 63 7.34 14.71 8.75
C ASP A 63 6.10 15.21 8.00
N ALA A 64 5.46 16.30 8.44
CA ALA A 64 4.28 16.83 7.77
C ALA A 64 4.66 17.48 6.42
N THR A 65 5.72 18.29 6.41
CA THR A 65 6.26 18.87 5.17
C THR A 65 6.76 17.78 4.22
N LEU A 66 7.50 16.80 4.72
CA LEU A 66 8.01 15.69 3.91
C LEU A 66 6.86 14.87 3.31
N ARG A 67 5.83 14.59 4.11
CA ARG A 67 4.65 13.86 3.64
C ARG A 67 3.91 14.62 2.55
N HIS A 68 3.79 15.94 2.67
CA HIS A 68 3.21 16.77 1.62
C HIS A 68 4.01 16.69 0.31
N GLN A 69 5.35 16.79 0.38
CA GLN A 69 6.22 16.65 -0.80
C GLN A 69 6.09 15.27 -1.46
N ILE A 70 6.02 14.21 -0.65
CA ILE A 70 5.82 12.84 -1.11
C ILE A 70 4.46 12.70 -1.81
N LEU A 71 3.40 13.24 -1.22
CA LEU A 71 2.07 13.20 -1.81
C LEU A 71 2.05 13.89 -3.18
N GLU A 72 2.61 15.10 -3.28
CA GLU A 72 2.73 15.83 -4.55
C GLU A 72 3.52 15.04 -5.60
N ARG A 73 4.62 14.39 -5.17
CA ARG A 73 5.40 13.52 -6.04
C ARG A 73 4.58 12.34 -6.56
N LEU A 74 3.86 11.64 -5.69
CA LEU A 74 3.04 10.49 -6.05
C LEU A 74 1.87 10.88 -6.96
N ILE A 75 1.25 12.05 -6.73
CA ILE A 75 0.21 12.60 -7.61
C ILE A 75 0.78 12.83 -9.01
N MET A 76 1.95 13.47 -9.10
CA MET A 76 2.59 13.74 -10.40
C MET A 76 2.97 12.44 -11.12
N ASP A 77 3.57 11.49 -10.40
CA ASP A 77 3.94 10.19 -10.95
C ASP A 77 2.71 9.44 -11.47
N GLN A 78 1.59 9.50 -10.75
CA GLN A 78 0.31 8.92 -11.16
C GLN A 78 -0.25 9.59 -12.43
N ILE A 79 -0.13 10.91 -12.58
CA ILE A 79 -0.54 11.62 -13.79
C ILE A 79 0.30 11.17 -15.01
N VAL A 80 1.62 11.11 -14.85
CA VAL A 80 2.53 10.69 -15.92
C VAL A 80 2.28 9.23 -16.32
N LEU A 81 2.05 8.36 -15.34
CA LEU A 81 1.73 6.95 -15.58
C LEU A 81 0.43 6.78 -16.36
N GLN A 82 -0.63 7.51 -16.00
CA GLN A 82 -1.89 7.52 -16.74
C GLN A 82 -1.71 8.04 -18.17
N MET A 83 -0.88 9.07 -18.36
CA MET A 83 -0.54 9.59 -19.69
C MET A 83 0.16 8.53 -20.54
N GLY A 84 1.17 7.86 -19.99
CA GLY A 84 1.88 6.76 -20.65
C GLY A 84 0.93 5.63 -21.08
N GLN A 85 0.01 5.23 -20.19
CA GLN A 85 -1.02 4.23 -20.50
C GLN A 85 -1.94 4.71 -21.63
N LYS A 86 -2.41 5.96 -21.58
CA LYS A 86 -3.27 6.56 -22.62
C LYS A 86 -2.58 6.64 -23.98
N MET A 87 -1.27 6.86 -23.99
CA MET A 87 -0.44 6.88 -25.20
C MET A 87 -0.05 5.48 -25.69
N GLY A 88 -0.40 4.42 -24.94
CA GLY A 88 -0.04 3.05 -25.29
C GLY A 88 1.44 2.73 -25.10
N VAL A 89 2.14 3.47 -24.22
CA VAL A 89 3.54 3.18 -23.87
C VAL A 89 3.61 1.82 -23.20
N LYS A 90 4.44 0.93 -23.74
CA LYS A 90 4.70 -0.42 -23.21
C LYS A 90 6.21 -0.60 -23.08
N ILE A 91 6.61 -1.30 -22.03
CA ILE A 91 7.99 -1.73 -21.79
C ILE A 91 8.02 -3.24 -22.05
N SER A 92 8.94 -3.72 -22.89
CA SER A 92 9.11 -5.16 -23.09
C SER A 92 9.89 -5.79 -21.95
N ASP A 93 9.70 -7.10 -21.74
CA ASP A 93 10.41 -7.84 -20.69
C ASP A 93 11.94 -7.74 -20.87
N ASP A 94 12.43 -7.87 -22.11
CA ASP A 94 13.87 -7.70 -22.40
C ASP A 94 14.41 -6.33 -21.98
N GLN A 95 13.62 -5.26 -22.19
CA GLN A 95 14.01 -3.90 -21.78
C GLN A 95 14.01 -3.75 -20.25
N LEU A 96 13.04 -4.37 -19.59
CA LEU A 96 12.95 -4.38 -18.13
C LEU A 96 14.13 -5.14 -17.51
N ASP A 97 14.43 -6.33 -18.00
CA ASP A 97 15.54 -7.16 -17.53
C ASP A 97 16.89 -6.46 -17.73
N GLN A 98 17.07 -5.80 -18.88
CA GLN A 98 18.26 -5.00 -19.14
C GLN A 98 18.38 -3.83 -18.16
N ALA A 99 17.28 -3.14 -17.83
CA ALA A 99 17.28 -2.06 -16.86
C ALA A 99 17.63 -2.55 -15.45
N ILE A 100 17.07 -3.67 -15.01
CA ILE A 100 17.40 -4.30 -13.72
C ILE A 100 18.88 -4.70 -13.67
N ALA A 101 19.39 -5.34 -14.72
CA ALA A 101 20.79 -5.72 -14.82
C ALA A 101 21.75 -4.51 -14.76
N ASN A 102 21.33 -3.37 -15.30
CA ASN A 102 22.12 -2.13 -15.21
C ASN A 102 22.12 -1.55 -13.79
N ILE A 103 21.00 -1.57 -13.08
CA ILE A 103 20.92 -1.12 -11.67
C ILE A 103 21.78 -2.02 -10.79
N ALA A 104 21.74 -3.34 -10.99
CA ALA A 104 22.55 -4.31 -10.25
C ALA A 104 24.06 -4.11 -10.45
N LYS A 105 24.51 -3.52 -11.56
CA LYS A 105 25.91 -3.19 -11.81
C LYS A 105 26.36 -1.88 -11.14
N GLN A 106 25.42 -0.99 -10.79
CA GLN A 106 25.70 0.32 -10.19
C GLN A 106 25.70 0.29 -8.64
N LYS A 107 25.24 -0.81 -8.06
CA LYS A 107 25.19 -1.07 -6.61
C LYS A 107 26.30 -2.05 -6.23
#